data_AF-A0ABC8S8S9-F1
#
_entry.id   AF-A0ABC8S8S9-F1
#
_cell.length_a   1.000
_cell.length_b   1.000
_cell.length_c   1.000
_cell.angle_alpha   90.00
_cell.angle_beta   90.00
_cell.angle_gamma   90.00
#
_symmetry.space_group_name_H-M   'P 1'
#
loop_
_entity.id
_entity.type
_entity.pdbx_description
1 polymer ?
#
loop_
_entity_poly.entity_id
_entity_poly.type
_entity_poly.pdbx_seq_one_letter_code
_entity_poly.pdbx_strand_id
1 'polypeptide(L)'
;MNYDGHVLDPLANLQFTTGTYYMLASSIKQLARDLCGGRCVFFLEGGYNLGSLSHSVVDSFRAFLGEPSLAKEFDDPAILYEEPSSKVKQAIQRVKNIHSL
;
A
#
# COMPACT_ATOMS: atom_id res chain seq x y z
N MET A 1 -4.60 7.95 -3.36
CA MET A 1 -3.97 6.64 -3.20
C MET A 1 -4.03 5.96 -4.55
N ASN A 2 -2.87 5.58 -5.05
CA ASN A 2 -2.74 4.89 -6.33
C ASN A 2 -2.69 3.37 -6.08
N TYR A 3 -3.46 2.60 -6.84
CA TYR A 3 -3.61 1.15 -6.70
C TYR A 3 -2.95 0.36 -7.84
N ASP A 4 -2.28 1.04 -8.77
CA ASP A 4 -1.55 0.40 -9.87
C ASP A 4 -0.30 -0.39 -9.42
N GLY A 5 0.13 -0.22 -8.17
CA GLY A 5 1.19 -1.02 -7.55
C GLY A 5 0.78 -2.44 -7.16
N HIS A 6 -0.51 -2.78 -7.24
CA HIS A 6 -0.97 -4.14 -6.94
C HIS A 6 -0.33 -5.16 -7.89
N VAL A 7 0.03 -6.34 -7.39
CA VAL A 7 0.70 -7.39 -8.17
C VAL A 7 -0.11 -7.95 -9.35
N LEU A 8 -1.42 -7.67 -9.37
CA LEU A 8 -2.33 -8.05 -10.46
C LEU A 8 -2.57 -6.90 -11.45
N ASP A 9 -2.06 -5.71 -11.14
CA ASP A 9 -2.12 -4.57 -12.04
C ASP A 9 -1.02 -4.70 -13.12
N PRO A 10 -1.37 -4.52 -14.41
CA PRO A 10 -0.44 -4.77 -15.49
C PRO A 10 0.61 -3.68 -15.70
N LEU A 11 0.52 -2.52 -15.03
CA LEU A 11 1.33 -1.35 -15.39
C LEU A 11 2.59 -1.17 -14.54
N ALA A 12 2.49 -1.27 -13.21
CA ALA A 12 3.60 -0.87 -12.34
C ALA A 12 4.68 -1.95 -12.13
N ASN A 13 4.34 -3.23 -12.35
CA ASN A 13 5.19 -4.38 -12.03
C ASN A 13 5.71 -4.40 -10.58
N LEU A 14 4.92 -3.87 -9.65
CA LEU A 14 5.17 -3.95 -8.22
C LEU A 14 4.49 -5.19 -7.62
N GLN A 15 4.84 -5.50 -6.37
CA GLN A 15 4.35 -6.69 -5.66
C GLN A 15 3.43 -6.33 -4.49
N PHE A 16 2.72 -5.19 -4.55
CA PHE A 16 1.78 -4.85 -3.49
C PHE A 16 0.57 -5.77 -3.56
N THR A 17 0.03 -6.07 -2.39
CA THR A 17 -1.17 -6.88 -2.24
C THR A 17 -2.28 -6.05 -1.61
N THR A 18 -3.50 -6.59 -1.53
CA THR A 18 -4.61 -5.94 -0.81
C THR A 18 -4.19 -5.61 0.63
N GLY A 19 -3.50 -6.55 1.30
CA GLY A 19 -2.97 -6.34 2.64
C GLY A 19 -1.92 -5.24 2.73
N THR A 20 -1.14 -5.01 1.68
CA THR A 20 -0.18 -3.88 1.63
C THR A 20 -0.91 -2.54 1.69
N TYR A 21 -2.02 -2.39 0.95
CA TYR A 21 -2.83 -1.17 0.97
C TYR A 21 -3.47 -0.92 2.34
N TYR A 22 -3.96 -1.97 3.01
CA TYR A 22 -4.44 -1.88 4.39
C TYR A 22 -3.37 -1.40 5.37
N MET A 23 -2.14 -1.93 5.27
CA MET A 23 -1.04 -1.55 6.13
C MET A 23 -0.62 -0.09 5.90
N LEU A 24 -0.58 0.36 4.64
CA LEU A 24 -0.31 1.75 4.28
C LEU A 24 -1.41 2.69 4.81
N ALA A 25 -2.68 2.35 4.58
CA ALA A 25 -3.82 3.11 5.08
C ALA A 25 -3.81 3.21 6.62
N SER A 26 -3.51 2.11 7.31
CA SER A 26 -3.37 2.09 8.78
C SER A 26 -2.25 3.02 9.27
N SER A 27 -1.10 3.00 8.59
CA SER A 27 0.04 3.85 8.91
C SER A 27 -0.27 5.33 8.68
N ILE A 28 -0.92 5.66 7.56
CA ILE A 28 -1.33 7.04 7.26
C ILE A 28 -2.39 7.54 8.25
N LYS A 29 -3.36 6.68 8.63
CA LYS A 29 -4.34 7.02 9.67
C LYS A 29 -3.67 7.37 10.99
N GLN A 30 -2.68 6.59 11.40
CA GLN A 30 -1.94 6.84 12.64
C GLN A 30 -1.17 8.17 12.56
N LEU A 31 -0.44 8.40 11.46
CA LEU A 31 0.25 9.68 11.23
C LEU A 31 -0.73 10.85 11.20
N ALA A 32 -1.90 10.70 10.58
CA ALA A 32 -2.93 11.73 10.57
C ALA A 32 -3.47 12.04 11.97
N ARG A 33 -3.59 11.04 12.85
CA ARG A 33 -3.93 11.26 14.27
C ARG A 33 -2.85 12.08 14.96
N ASP A 34 -1.59 11.70 14.80
CA ASP A 34 -0.45 12.28 15.51
C ASP A 34 -0.11 13.69 15.02
N LEU A 35 -0.25 13.95 13.72
CA LEU A 35 0.24 15.17 13.07
C LEU A 35 -0.87 16.10 12.55
N CYS A 36 -2.05 15.55 12.25
CA CYS A 36 -3.13 16.27 11.57
C CYS A 36 -4.45 16.33 12.38
N GLY A 37 -4.43 15.94 13.66
CA GLY A 37 -5.63 15.89 14.51
C GLY A 37 -6.69 14.92 13.97
N GLY A 38 -6.26 13.82 13.36
CA GLY A 38 -7.11 12.77 12.81
C GLY A 38 -7.70 13.07 11.43
N ARG A 39 -7.39 14.22 10.81
CA ARG A 39 -7.92 14.59 9.50
C ARG A 39 -7.07 14.02 8.37
N CYS A 40 -7.71 13.28 7.47
CA CYS A 40 -7.08 12.75 6.27
C CYS A 40 -8.11 12.71 5.12
N VAL A 41 -7.67 12.97 3.89
CA VAL A 41 -8.49 12.85 2.68
C VAL A 41 -7.74 11.99 1.67
N PHE A 42 -8.46 11.13 0.96
CA PHE A 42 -7.89 10.26 -0.06
C PHE A 42 -8.60 10.46 -1.39
N PHE A 43 -7.83 10.66 -2.44
CA PHE A 43 -8.29 10.68 -3.82
C PHE A 43 -7.96 9.33 -4.46
N LEU A 44 -8.91 8.70 -5.15
CA LEU A 44 -8.61 7.52 -5.94
C LEU A 44 -7.84 7.93 -7.20
N GLU A 45 -6.69 7.31 -7.44
CA GLU A 45 -5.87 7.54 -8.63
C GLU A 45 -5.86 6.27 -9.51
N GLY A 46 -4.69 5.80 -9.95
CA GLY A 46 -4.55 4.60 -10.78
C GLY A 46 -5.02 3.30 -10.12
N GLY A 47 -5.08 2.26 -10.93
CA GLY A 47 -5.67 0.96 -10.62
C GLY A 47 -6.45 0.45 -11.82
N TYR A 48 -5.84 -0.44 -12.59
CA TYR A 48 -6.28 -0.88 -13.90
C TYR A 48 -6.73 -2.34 -13.91
N ASN A 49 -6.43 -3.09 -12.85
CA ASN A 49 -7.12 -4.33 -12.54
C ASN A 49 -8.32 -4.06 -11.61
N LEU A 50 -9.54 -4.13 -12.15
CA LEU A 50 -10.77 -3.79 -11.41
C LEU A 50 -11.00 -4.67 -10.18
N GLY A 51 -10.63 -5.95 -10.25
CA GLY A 51 -10.76 -6.90 -9.14
C GLY A 51 -9.89 -6.46 -7.97
N SER A 52 -8.57 -6.38 -8.18
CA SER A 52 -7.65 -5.98 -7.11
C SER A 52 -7.85 -4.53 -6.65
N LEU A 53 -8.23 -3.63 -7.55
CA LEU A 53 -8.60 -2.26 -7.19
C LEU A 53 -9.76 -2.25 -6.19
N SER A 54 -10.84 -2.99 -6.48
CA SER A 54 -12.02 -3.03 -5.60
C SER A 54 -11.67 -3.54 -4.20
N HIS A 55 -10.93 -4.65 -4.11
CA HIS A 55 -10.50 -5.23 -2.84
C HIS A 55 -9.58 -4.28 -2.06
N SER A 56 -8.60 -3.67 -2.75
CA SER A 56 -7.62 -2.77 -2.13
C SER A 56 -8.25 -1.47 -1.61
N VAL A 57 -9.22 -0.92 -2.35
CA VAL A 57 -9.99 0.25 -1.88
C VAL A 57 -10.79 -0.10 -0.64
N VAL A 58 -11.52 -1.21 -0.66
CA VAL A 58 -12.29 -1.68 0.50
C VAL A 58 -11.38 -1.87 1.72
N ASP A 59 -10.24 -2.54 1.56
CA ASP A 59 -9.33 -2.81 2.67
C ASP A 59 -8.67 -1.53 3.22
N SER A 60 -8.42 -0.53 2.36
CA SER A 60 -7.98 0.80 2.80
C SER A 60 -9.03 1.48 3.69
N PHE A 61 -10.31 1.39 3.33
CA PHE A 61 -11.40 1.91 4.18
C PHE A 61 -11.56 1.13 5.48
N ARG A 62 -11.39 -0.20 5.45
CA ARG A 62 -11.38 -1.02 6.68
C ARG A 62 -10.32 -0.55 7.65
N ALA A 63 -9.10 -0.26 7.18
CA ALA A 63 -8.05 0.34 8.01
C ALA A 63 -8.49 1.70 8.60
N PHE A 64 -9.10 2.59 7.81
CA PHE A 64 -9.61 3.88 8.31
C PHE A 64 -10.72 3.73 9.35
N LEU A 65 -11.60 2.75 9.19
CA LEU A 65 -12.66 2.44 10.15
C LEU A 65 -12.13 1.67 11.38
N GLY A 66 -10.92 1.09 11.30
CA GLY A 66 -10.36 0.23 12.36
C GLY A 66 -10.91 -1.19 12.35
N GLU A 67 -11.39 -1.64 11.19
CA GLU A 67 -11.88 -2.99 10.95
C GLU A 67 -10.74 -3.92 10.50
N PRO A 68 -10.82 -5.23 10.75
CA PRO A 68 -9.77 -6.17 10.35
C PRO A 68 -9.69 -6.34 8.83
N SER A 69 -8.49 -6.44 8.27
CA SER A 69 -8.27 -6.70 6.84
C SER A 69 -8.93 -8.01 6.35
N LEU A 70 -9.44 -7.99 5.11
CA LEU A 70 -9.90 -9.19 4.38
C LEU A 70 -8.89 -9.67 3.33
N ALA A 71 -7.67 -9.13 3.33
CA ALA A 71 -6.62 -9.48 2.37
C ALA A 71 -6.38 -10.99 2.22
N LYS A 72 -6.51 -11.76 3.32
CA LYS A 72 -6.36 -13.23 3.30
C LYS A 72 -7.33 -13.97 2.36
N GLU A 73 -8.43 -13.32 1.96
CA GLU A 73 -9.43 -13.89 1.06
C GLU A 73 -9.10 -13.63 -0.42
N PHE A 74 -8.24 -12.65 -0.70
CA PHE A 74 -7.98 -12.15 -2.04
C PHE A 74 -6.51 -12.28 -2.47
N ASP A 75 -5.58 -12.18 -1.52
CA ASP A 75 -4.16 -12.22 -1.77
C ASP A 75 -3.70 -13.68 -1.95
N ASP A 76 -2.93 -13.92 -2.99
CA ASP A 76 -2.25 -15.20 -3.22
C ASP A 76 -0.73 -15.00 -3.09
N PRO A 77 -0.09 -15.45 -1.99
CA PRO A 77 1.35 -15.33 -1.82
C PRO A 77 2.17 -16.07 -2.89
N ALA A 78 1.59 -17.05 -3.59
CA ALA A 78 2.31 -17.84 -4.59
C ALA A 78 2.63 -17.07 -5.87
N ILE A 79 1.97 -15.93 -6.12
CA ILE A 79 2.26 -15.06 -7.28
C ILE A 79 3.44 -14.14 -7.02
N LEU A 80 3.90 -14.05 -5.77
CA LEU A 80 5.01 -13.17 -5.38
C LEU A 80 6.36 -13.83 -5.69
N TYR A 81 7.29 -13.03 -6.19
CA TYR A 81 8.68 -13.38 -6.42
C TYR A 81 9.59 -12.76 -5.34
N GLU A 82 10.84 -13.22 -5.33
CA GLU A 82 11.84 -12.80 -4.35
C GLU A 82 12.01 -11.27 -4.31
N GLU A 83 11.86 -10.69 -3.12
CA GLU A 83 11.98 -9.25 -2.94
C GLU A 83 13.40 -8.78 -3.28
N PRO A 84 13.56 -7.69 -4.07
CA PRO A 84 14.87 -7.12 -4.39
C PRO A 84 15.47 -6.35 -3.20
N SER A 85 15.57 -6.98 -2.03
CA SER A 85 15.95 -6.40 -0.73
C SER A 85 17.23 -5.56 -0.78
N SER A 86 18.26 -6.02 -1.49
CA SER A 86 19.52 -5.29 -1.62
C SER A 86 19.34 -3.95 -2.36
N LYS A 87 18.55 -3.95 -3.44
CA LYS A 87 18.25 -2.72 -4.20
C LYS A 87 17.40 -1.76 -3.37
N VAL A 88 16.39 -2.28 -2.64
CA VAL A 88 15.54 -1.48 -1.75
C VAL A 88 16.36 -0.83 -0.64
N LYS A 89 17.23 -1.58 0.04
CA LYS A 89 18.11 -1.04 1.09
C LYS A 89 19.05 0.05 0.56
N GLN A 90 19.64 -0.16 -0.62
CA GLN A 90 20.49 0.85 -1.26
C GLN A 90 19.70 2.12 -1.62
N ALA A 91 18.48 1.97 -2.15
CA ALA A 91 17.60 3.10 -2.45
C ALA A 91 17.23 3.88 -1.19
N ILE A 92 16.87 3.19 -0.10
CA ILE A 92 16.57 3.82 1.19
C ILE A 92 17.79 4.59 1.71
N GLN A 93 18.99 4.00 1.67
CA GLN A 93 20.20 4.68 2.13
C GLN A 93 20.50 5.93 1.30
N ARG A 94 20.29 5.87 -0.01
CA ARG A 94 20.45 7.04 -0.89
C ARG A 94 19.47 8.15 -0.53
N VAL A 95 18.20 7.82 -0.28
CA VAL A 95 17.20 8.82 0.15
C VAL A 95 17.59 9.43 1.49
N LYS A 96 18.02 8.62 2.48
CA LYS A 96 18.50 9.13 3.77
C LYS A 96 19.65 10.13 3.61
N ASN A 97 20.64 9.79 2.79
CA ASN A 97 21.77 10.69 2.52
C ASN A 97 21.34 12.02 1.89
N ILE A 98 20.35 12.01 0.97
CA ILE A 98 19.81 13.22 0.34
C ILE A 98 19.08 14.11 1.35
N HIS A 99 18.37 13.50 2.30
CA HIS A 99 17.55 14.19 3.29
C HIS A 99 18.26 14.41 4.64
N SER A 100 19.55 14.09 4.76
CA SER A 100 20.35 14.20 5.99
C SER A 100 19.73 13.44 7.19
N LEU A 101 19.21 12.24 6.94
CA LEU A 101 18.61 11.33 7.92
C LEU A 101 19.51 10.15 8.30
#